data_AF-A0A496THS1-F1
#
_entry.id   AF-A0A496THS1-F1
#
_cell.length_a   1.000
_cell.length_b   1.000
_cell.length_c   1.000
_cell.angle_alpha   90.00
_cell.angle_beta   90.00
_cell.angle_gamma   90.00
#
_symmetry.space_group_name_H-M   'P 1'
#
loop_
_entity.id
_entity.type
_entity.pdbx_description
1 polymer ?
#
loop_
_entity_poly.entity_id
_entity_poly.type
_entity_poly.pdbx_seq_one_letter_code
_entity_poly.pdbx_strand_id
1 'polypeptide(L)'
;PGQTIVSKDDAAYGCIIIQGHGKFGVYDAEAAIMLRFGQLGADEYFVSEAAAKAGVTITNKSAVDPMVILKHFVPNHPDMPKSVPNPDSE
;
A
#
# COMPACT_ATOMS: atom_id res chain seq x y z
N PRO A 1 14.89 -6.58 -0.60
CA PRO A 1 14.43 -7.42 0.53
C PRO A 1 15.02 -6.91 1.86
N GLY A 2 14.40 -7.22 3.01
CA GLY A 2 14.91 -6.85 4.34
C GLY A 2 14.93 -5.35 4.69
N GLN A 3 14.34 -4.48 3.87
CA GLN A 3 14.41 -3.02 4.05
C GLN A 3 13.26 -2.48 4.91
N THR A 4 13.52 -1.39 5.60
CA THR A 4 12.50 -0.59 6.30
C THR A 4 12.44 0.81 5.71
N ILE A 5 11.24 1.29 5.41
CA ILE A 5 10.98 2.64 4.94
C ILE A 5 9.91 3.32 5.80
N VAL A 6 9.84 4.65 5.72
CA VAL A 6 8.67 5.41 6.16
C VAL A 6 7.96 5.94 4.92
N SER A 7 6.78 5.42 4.63
CA SER A 7 5.94 5.87 3.52
C SER A 7 5.08 7.04 3.96
N LYS A 8 5.19 8.18 3.27
CA LYS A 8 4.33 9.35 3.47
C LYS A 8 3.53 9.62 2.21
N ASP A 9 2.28 10.04 2.38
CA ASP A 9 1.40 10.43 1.28
C ASP A 9 0.51 11.61 1.75
N ASP A 10 0.08 12.44 0.80
CA ASP A 10 -0.68 13.67 1.09
C ASP A 10 -2.19 13.46 1.23
N ALA A 11 -2.67 12.24 0.98
CA ALA A 11 -4.07 11.87 1.14
C ALA A 11 -4.22 10.52 1.84
N ALA A 12 -5.42 10.27 2.38
CA ALA A 12 -5.81 8.93 2.82
C ALA A 12 -5.80 7.94 1.66
N TYR A 13 -5.48 6.68 1.95
CA TYR A 13 -5.46 5.62 0.96
C TYR A 13 -5.90 4.28 1.53
N GLY A 14 -6.45 3.44 0.67
CA GLY A 14 -6.46 2.00 0.90
C GLY A 14 -5.27 1.35 0.22
N CYS A 15 -4.84 0.22 0.73
CA CYS A 15 -3.79 -0.54 0.10
C CYS A 15 -3.91 -2.05 0.33
N ILE A 16 -3.37 -2.80 -0.62
CA ILE A 16 -3.31 -4.26 -0.61
C ILE A 16 -1.86 -4.71 -0.76
N ILE A 17 -1.39 -5.61 0.09
CA ILE A 17 -0.10 -6.30 -0.06
C ILE A 17 -0.31 -7.38 -1.12
N ILE A 18 0.34 -7.24 -2.26
CA ILE A 18 0.19 -8.16 -3.40
C ILE A 18 1.34 -9.15 -3.54
N GLN A 19 2.47 -8.92 -2.85
CA GLN A 19 3.58 -9.87 -2.75
C GLN A 19 4.36 -9.67 -1.46
N GLY A 20 4.87 -10.77 -0.90
CA GLY A 20 5.80 -10.76 0.22
C GLY A 20 5.12 -10.60 1.59
N HIS A 21 5.94 -10.41 2.62
CA HIS A 21 5.48 -10.28 4.00
C HIS A 21 6.40 -9.37 4.81
N GLY A 22 5.88 -8.85 5.91
CA GLY A 22 6.53 -7.78 6.64
C GLY A 22 5.75 -7.24 7.83
N LYS A 23 6.03 -5.96 8.11
CA LYS A 23 5.24 -5.12 9.01
C LYS A 23 4.69 -3.94 8.24
N PHE A 24 3.44 -3.59 8.52
CA PHE A 24 2.80 -2.36 8.08
C PHE A 24 2.34 -1.59 9.31
N GLY A 25 3.11 -0.56 9.70
CA GLY A 25 3.00 0.04 11.03
C GLY A 25 3.28 -0.99 12.12
N VAL A 26 2.30 -1.20 13.00
CA VAL A 26 2.40 -2.19 14.10
C VAL A 26 1.90 -3.59 13.70
N TYR A 27 1.22 -3.71 12.57
CA TYR A 27 0.57 -4.94 12.12
C TYR A 27 1.57 -5.83 11.39
N ASP A 28 1.51 -7.15 11.63
CA ASP A 28 2.07 -8.11 10.68
C ASP A 28 1.21 -8.11 9.43
N ALA A 29 1.88 -8.04 8.27
CA ALA A 29 1.24 -7.86 6.98
C ALA A 29 1.85 -8.82 5.96
N GLU A 30 1.01 -9.45 5.15
CA GLU A 30 1.44 -10.41 4.14
C GLU A 30 0.46 -10.49 2.99
N ALA A 31 0.95 -10.84 1.80
CA ALA A 31 0.08 -11.10 0.66
C ALA A 31 -0.80 -12.32 0.95
N ALA A 32 -2.12 -12.17 0.78
CA ALA A 32 -3.04 -13.26 1.00
C ALA A 32 -2.88 -14.34 -0.09
N ILE A 33 -2.81 -15.61 0.36
CA ILE A 33 -2.94 -16.78 -0.53
C ILE A 33 -4.41 -17.14 -0.74
N MET A 34 -5.22 -17.05 0.32
CA MET A 34 -6.65 -17.35 0.29
C MET A 34 -7.40 -16.50 1.32
N LEU A 35 -8.44 -15.80 0.87
CA LEU A 35 -9.33 -15.03 1.73
C LEU A 35 -10.64 -15.79 1.96
N ARG A 36 -11.23 -15.64 3.15
CA ARG A 36 -12.53 -16.22 3.50
C ARG A 36 -13.46 -15.13 3.99
N PHE A 37 -14.73 -15.22 3.60
CA PHE A 37 -15.76 -14.29 4.05
C PHE A 37 -15.85 -14.24 5.59
N GLY A 38 -15.86 -13.03 6.15
CA GLY A 38 -15.97 -12.79 7.59
C GLY A 38 -14.70 -13.06 8.41
N GLN A 39 -13.61 -13.50 7.77
CA GLN A 39 -12.31 -13.64 8.43
C GLN A 39 -11.45 -12.42 8.17
N LEU A 40 -10.67 -12.03 9.19
CA LEU A 40 -9.73 -10.93 9.07
C LEU A 40 -8.52 -11.36 8.22
N GLY A 41 -8.22 -10.60 7.17
CA GLY A 41 -6.99 -10.72 6.41
C GLY A 41 -5.84 -9.91 7.02
N ALA A 42 -4.63 -10.16 6.54
CA ALA A 42 -3.41 -9.40 6.88
C ALA A 42 -2.83 -8.69 5.65
N ASP A 43 -3.60 -8.62 4.56
CA ASP A 43 -3.19 -8.12 3.26
C ASP A 43 -3.79 -6.75 2.92
N GLU A 44 -4.87 -6.33 3.58
CA GLU A 44 -5.57 -5.07 3.26
C GLU A 44 -5.59 -4.10 4.45
N TYR A 45 -5.28 -2.83 4.18
CA TYR A 45 -5.25 -1.78 5.19
C TYR A 45 -5.83 -0.47 4.65
N PHE A 46 -6.43 0.31 5.56
CA PHE A 46 -6.77 1.71 5.34
C PHE A 46 -5.86 2.62 6.16
N VAL A 47 -5.27 3.61 5.50
CA VAL A 47 -4.42 4.63 6.12
C VAL A 47 -5.14 5.96 6.05
N SER A 48 -5.49 6.52 7.22
CA SER A 48 -6.12 7.84 7.31
C SER A 48 -5.16 8.93 6.84
N GLU A 49 -5.71 10.08 6.42
CA GLU A 49 -4.90 11.20 5.94
C GLU A 49 -3.87 11.66 6.99
N ALA A 50 -4.27 11.74 8.25
CA ALA A 50 -3.37 12.10 9.34
C ALA A 50 -2.21 11.10 9.49
N ALA A 51 -2.49 9.79 9.38
CA ALA A 51 -1.47 8.75 9.45
C ALA A 51 -0.56 8.75 8.21
N ALA A 52 -1.13 8.97 7.02
CA ALA A 52 -0.38 9.08 5.77
C ALA A 52 0.61 10.25 5.80
N LYS A 53 0.17 11.42 6.30
CA LYS A 53 1.00 12.61 6.46
C LYS A 53 2.09 12.44 7.53
N ALA A 54 1.76 11.80 8.67
CA ALA A 54 2.73 11.48 9.70
C ALA A 54 3.79 10.48 9.19
N GLY A 55 3.35 9.52 8.38
CA GLY A 55 4.14 8.47 7.77
C GLY A 55 3.89 7.12 8.43
N VAL A 56 3.81 6.09 7.59
CA VAL A 56 3.67 4.69 8.00
C VAL A 56 5.02 3.99 7.85
N THR A 57 5.52 3.40 8.94
CA THR A 57 6.72 2.56 8.88
C THR A 57 6.37 1.21 8.26
N ILE A 58 7.10 0.81 7.21
CA ILE A 58 6.88 -0.46 6.51
C ILE A 58 8.21 -1.21 6.48
N THR A 59 8.21 -2.45 6.96
CA THR A 59 9.40 -3.31 6.98
C THR A 59 9.14 -4.56 6.17
N ASN A 60 9.91 -4.76 5.10
CA ASN A 60 9.97 -6.04 4.41
C ASN A 60 10.80 -7.03 5.25
N LYS A 61 10.18 -8.12 5.69
CA LYS A 61 10.83 -9.16 6.51
C LYS A 61 11.37 -10.33 5.70
N SER A 62 11.09 -10.40 4.39
CA SER A 62 11.65 -11.44 3.53
C SER A 62 13.14 -11.21 3.30
N ALA A 63 13.91 -12.30 3.35
CA ALA A 63 15.33 -12.32 3.03
C ALA A 63 15.58 -12.22 1.51
N VAL A 64 14.62 -12.66 0.69
CA VAL A 64 14.82 -12.88 -0.75
C VAL A 64 13.75 -12.22 -1.61
N ASP A 65 12.53 -12.02 -1.09
CA ASP A 65 11.41 -11.49 -1.86
C ASP A 65 11.22 -9.99 -1.65
N PRO A 66 10.73 -9.26 -2.68
CA PRO A 66 10.20 -7.94 -2.47
C PRO A 66 8.89 -8.00 -1.67
N MET A 67 8.57 -6.88 -1.02
CA MET A 67 7.23 -6.62 -0.51
C MET A 67 6.61 -5.60 -1.45
N VAL A 68 5.53 -5.97 -2.13
CA VAL A 68 4.87 -5.14 -3.14
C VAL A 68 3.49 -4.77 -2.62
N ILE A 69 3.19 -3.47 -2.62
CA ILE A 69 1.96 -2.91 -2.08
C ILE A 69 1.28 -2.09 -3.19
N LEU A 70 0.04 -2.42 -3.50
CA LEU A 70 -0.82 -1.62 -4.36
C LEU A 70 -1.55 -0.60 -3.50
N LYS A 71 -1.24 0.69 -3.68
CA LYS A 71 -2.01 1.78 -3.08
C LYS A 71 -3.08 2.27 -4.05
N HIS A 72 -4.28 2.50 -3.53
CA HIS A 72 -5.36 3.12 -4.29
C HIS A 72 -5.90 4.33 -3.52
N PHE A 73 -6.00 5.44 -4.24
CA PHE A 73 -6.39 6.74 -3.70
C PHE A 73 -7.78 7.12 -4.20
N VAL A 74 -8.47 7.90 -3.39
CA VAL A 74 -9.69 8.60 -3.80
C VAL A 74 -9.36 9.77 -4.74
N PRO A 75 -10.34 10.29 -5.52
CA PRO A 75 -10.13 11.35 -6.52
C PRO A 75 -9.70 12.73 -5.97
N ASN A 76 -9.31 12.84 -4.71
CA ASN A 76 -8.85 14.08 -4.07
C ASN A 76 -7.32 14.14 -3.91
N HIS A 77 -6.58 13.13 -4.37
CA HIS A 77 -5.12 13.15 -4.29
C HIS A 77 -4.55 14.29 -5.17
N PRO A 78 -3.62 15.13 -4.67
CA PRO A 78 -3.09 16.27 -5.43
C PRO A 78 -2.48 15.90 -6.78
N ASP A 79 -1.82 14.74 -6.83
CA ASP A 79 -1.16 14.22 -8.04
C ASP A 79 -2.09 13.41 -8.96
N MET A 80 -3.40 13.42 -8.73
CA MET A 80 -4.35 12.71 -9.59
C MET A 80 -4.19 13.18 -11.05
N PRO A 81 -4.05 12.26 -12.04
CA PRO A 81 -4.01 12.62 -13.44
C PRO A 81 -5.27 13.40 -13.84
N LYS A 82 -5.08 14.61 -14.39
CA LYS A 82 -6.18 15.52 -14.78
C LYS A 82 -6.74 15.24 -16.17
N SER A 83 -6.02 14.45 -16.97
CA SER A 83 -6.38 14.10 -18.33
C SER A 83 -5.85 12.71 -18.66
N VAL A 84 -6.56 11.98 -19.51
CA VAL A 84 -6.05 10.76 -20.13
C VAL A 84 -5.15 11.16 -21.31
N PRO A 85 -3.92 10.64 -21.44
CA PRO A 85 -3.11 10.85 -22.63
C PRO A 85 -3.87 10.43 -23.89
N ASN A 86 -3.73 11.20 -24.99
CA ASN A 86 -4.32 10.81 -26.27
C ASN A 86 -3.59 9.57 -26.80
N PRO A 87 -4.26 8.43 -27.02
CA PRO A 87 -3.60 7.23 -27.54
C PRO A 87 -3.02 7.43 -28.95
N ASP A 88 -3.48 8.45 -29.68
CA ASP A 88 -3.06 8.74 -31.06
C ASP A 88 -1.97 9.83 -31.14
N SER A 89 -1.41 10.29 -30.02
CA SER A 89 -0.29 11.25 -30.03
C SER A 89 1.06 10.54 -29.97
N GLU A 90 1.52 10.04 -31.11
CA GLU A 90 2.95 9.78 -31.43
C GLU A 90 3.32 10.51 -32.72
#